data_AF-A0A1T1HVV9-F1
#
_entry.id   AF-A0A1T1HVV9-F1
#
_cell.length_a   1.000
_cell.length_b   1.000
_cell.length_c   1.000
_cell.angle_alpha   90.00
_cell.angle_beta   90.00
_cell.angle_gamma   90.00
#
_symmetry.space_group_name_H-M   'P 1'
#
loop_
_entity.id
_entity.type
_entity.pdbx_description
1 polymer ?
#
loop_
_entity_poly.entity_id
_entity_poly.type
_entity_poly.pdbx_seq_one_letter_code
_entity_poly.pdbx_strand_id
1 'polypeptide(L)'
;MLLRGLTWLVLFQLLGTAINHLFLPILPGPIVGLLLMLIFLIARGEVGEPLSLAASSLLRYLPLLLVPPAVGVMVYAKDIAADFWAIVGALVLSLVISMAFVGVLMQKLVKRQARREEGQ
;
A
#
# COMPACT_ATOMS: atom_id res chain seq x y z
N MET A 1 -0.71 -19.64 -14.65
CA MET A 1 -1.30 -19.17 -13.37
C MET A 1 -0.70 -17.82 -12.95
N LEU A 2 0.62 -17.73 -12.74
CA LEU A 2 1.32 -16.45 -12.45
C LEU A 2 1.06 -15.33 -13.45
N LEU A 3 1.16 -15.63 -14.76
CA LEU A 3 0.93 -14.64 -15.82
C LEU A 3 -0.43 -13.97 -15.71
N ARG A 4 -1.49 -14.73 -15.36
CA ARG A 4 -2.85 -14.19 -15.20
C ARG A 4 -2.94 -13.19 -14.05
N GLY A 5 -2.25 -13.46 -12.94
CA GLY A 5 -2.17 -12.53 -11.81
C GLY A 5 -1.36 -11.28 -12.14
N LEU A 6 -0.21 -11.46 -12.81
CA LEU A 6 0.64 -10.36 -13.23
C LEU A 6 -0.06 -9.46 -14.26
N THR A 7 -0.80 -10.05 -15.22
CA THR A 7 -1.64 -9.28 -16.16
C THR A 7 -2.67 -8.46 -15.41
N TRP A 8 -3.29 -8.98 -14.34
CA TRP A 8 -4.22 -8.19 -13.54
C TRP A 8 -3.51 -7.02 -12.85
N LEU A 9 -2.37 -7.27 -12.19
CA LEU A 9 -1.59 -6.22 -11.55
C LEU A 9 -1.17 -5.13 -12.54
N VAL A 10 -0.66 -5.53 -13.72
CA VAL A 10 -0.24 -4.60 -14.78
C VAL A 10 -1.43 -3.87 -15.39
N LEU A 11 -2.58 -4.53 -15.57
CA LEU A 11 -3.77 -3.89 -16.13
C LEU A 11 -4.30 -2.78 -15.19
N PHE A 12 -4.43 -3.06 -13.89
CA PHE A 12 -4.80 -2.03 -12.92
C PHE A 12 -3.74 -0.94 -12.78
N GLN A 13 -2.45 -1.29 -12.87
CA GLN A 13 -1.35 -0.34 -12.92
C GLN A 13 -1.47 0.61 -14.12
N LEU A 14 -1.74 0.09 -15.33
CA LEU A 14 -1.91 0.89 -16.54
C LEU A 14 -3.14 1.79 -16.46
N LEU A 15 -4.26 1.27 -15.94
CA LEU A 15 -5.46 2.08 -15.69
C LEU A 15 -5.17 3.21 -14.69
N GLY A 16 -4.45 2.91 -13.61
CA GLY A 16 -4.01 3.90 -12.64
C GLY A 16 -3.11 4.98 -13.24
N THR A 17 -2.16 4.60 -14.10
CA THR A 17 -1.30 5.54 -14.83
C THR A 17 -2.11 6.40 -15.81
N ALA A 18 -3.06 5.81 -16.55
CA ALA A 18 -3.93 6.56 -17.46
C ALA A 18 -4.78 7.60 -16.70
N ILE A 19 -5.33 7.22 -15.55
CA ILE A 19 -6.12 8.12 -14.69
C ILE A 19 -5.24 9.19 -14.04
N ASN A 20 -4.04 8.84 -13.56
CA ASN A 20 -3.07 9.80 -13.04
C ASN A 20 -2.77 10.89 -14.07
N HIS A 21 -2.51 10.51 -15.32
CA HIS A 21 -2.17 11.48 -16.37
C HIS A 21 -3.33 12.41 -16.73
N LEU A 22 -4.58 11.95 -16.61
CA LEU A 22 -5.76 12.71 -17.03
C LEU A 22 -6.42 13.51 -15.90
N PHE A 23 -6.39 13.03 -14.65
CA PHE A 23 -7.17 13.62 -13.54
C PHE A 23 -6.39 13.93 -12.27
N LEU A 24 -5.28 13.22 -11.98
CA LEU A 24 -4.60 13.29 -10.68
C LEU A 24 -3.07 13.27 -10.81
N PRO A 25 -2.43 14.29 -11.42
CA PRO A 25 -1.00 14.27 -11.76
C PRO A 25 -0.08 14.18 -10.53
N ILE A 26 -0.57 14.59 -9.35
CA ILE A 26 0.16 14.58 -8.08
C ILE A 26 0.40 13.17 -7.52
N LEU A 27 -0.47 12.20 -7.83
CA LEU A 27 -0.37 10.85 -7.26
C LEU A 27 0.30 9.88 -8.23
N PRO A 28 1.38 9.18 -7.85
CA PRO A 28 1.99 8.16 -8.71
C PRO A 28 0.94 7.16 -9.25
N GLY A 29 0.96 6.92 -10.56
CA GLY A 29 0.09 5.94 -11.23
C GLY A 29 -0.05 4.58 -10.51
N PRO A 30 1.02 4.01 -9.92
CA PRO A 30 0.92 2.78 -9.12
C PRO A 30 0.00 2.84 -7.91
N ILE A 31 -0.04 3.98 -7.22
CA ILE A 31 -0.89 4.15 -6.04
C ILE A 31 -2.36 4.17 -6.47
N VAL A 32 -2.66 4.86 -7.57
CA VAL A 32 -4.02 4.90 -8.14
C VAL A 32 -4.45 3.50 -8.59
N GLY A 33 -3.58 2.76 -9.29
CA GLY A 33 -3.86 1.40 -9.72
C GLY A 33 -4.16 0.44 -8.56
N LEU A 34 -3.42 0.56 -7.46
CA LEU A 34 -3.64 -0.20 -6.23
C LEU A 34 -4.99 0.10 -5.59
N LEU A 35 -5.39 1.37 -5.53
CA LEU A 35 -6.70 1.77 -5.00
C LEU A 35 -7.85 1.24 -5.86
N LEU A 36 -7.73 1.32 -7.19
CA LEU A 36 -8.73 0.76 -8.10
C LEU A 36 -8.85 -0.75 -7.94
N MET A 37 -7.72 -1.46 -7.84
CA MET A 37 -7.70 -2.89 -7.60
C MET A 37 -8.34 -3.23 -6.24
N LEU A 38 -8.07 -2.46 -5.19
CA LEU A 38 -8.69 -2.64 -3.88
C LEU A 38 -10.20 -2.50 -3.94
N ILE A 39 -10.72 -1.45 -4.59
CA ILE A 39 -12.17 -1.24 -4.77
C ILE A 39 -12.79 -2.42 -5.53
N PHE A 40 -12.12 -2.87 -6.61
CA PHE A 40 -12.54 -4.04 -7.37
C PHE A 40 -12.59 -5.31 -6.52
N LEU A 41 -11.57 -5.56 -5.69
CA LEU A 41 -11.52 -6.73 -4.80
C LEU A 41 -12.57 -6.66 -3.69
N ILE A 42 -12.85 -5.48 -3.15
CA ILE A 42 -13.93 -5.29 -2.17
C ILE A 42 -15.29 -5.61 -2.82
N ALA A 43 -15.54 -5.13 -4.04
CA ALA A 43 -16.77 -5.43 -4.77
C ALA A 43 -16.91 -6.91 -5.14
N ARG A 44 -15.79 -7.58 -5.43
CA ARG A 44 -15.75 -9.00 -5.75
C ARG A 44 -15.84 -9.91 -4.50
N GLY A 45 -15.37 -9.45 -3.34
CA GLY A 45 -15.41 -10.19 -2.07
C GLY A 45 -14.38 -11.32 -1.92
N GLU A 46 -13.52 -11.55 -2.92
CA GLU A 46 -12.49 -12.59 -2.90
C GLU A 46 -11.22 -12.15 -3.63
N VAL A 47 -10.07 -12.69 -3.18
CA VAL A 47 -8.78 -12.53 -3.86
C VAL A 47 -8.47 -13.81 -4.62
N GLY A 48 -8.43 -13.73 -5.96
CA GLY A 48 -8.14 -14.90 -6.78
C GLY A 48 -6.72 -15.45 -6.54
N GLU A 49 -6.59 -16.77 -6.48
CA GLU A 49 -5.30 -17.47 -6.31
C GLU A 49 -4.19 -17.01 -7.28
N PRO A 50 -4.46 -16.79 -8.59
CA PRO A 50 -3.44 -16.26 -9.51
C PRO A 50 -2.86 -14.91 -9.11
N LEU A 51 -3.71 -14.02 -8.57
CA LEU A 51 -3.33 -12.67 -8.14
C LEU A 51 -2.49 -12.72 -6.87
N SER A 52 -2.88 -13.56 -5.90
CA SER A 52 -2.11 -13.80 -4.68
C SER A 52 -0.70 -14.33 -4.99
N LEU A 53 -0.60 -15.29 -5.91
CA LEU A 53 0.69 -15.89 -6.29
C LEU A 53 1.60 -14.89 -7.00
N ALA A 54 1.05 -14.05 -7.88
CA ALA A 54 1.79 -12.98 -8.55
C ALA A 54 2.27 -11.90 -7.57
N ALA A 55 1.39 -11.43 -6.68
CA ALA A 55 1.72 -10.44 -5.66
C ALA A 55 2.81 -10.94 -4.71
N SER A 56 2.67 -12.18 -4.22
CA SER A 56 3.66 -12.82 -3.35
C SER A 56 5.02 -12.98 -4.03
N SER A 57 5.03 -13.30 -5.34
CA SER A 57 6.28 -13.39 -6.09
C SER A 57 6.96 -12.04 -6.23
N LEU A 58 6.20 -10.96 -6.47
CA LEU A 58 6.75 -9.60 -6.57
C LEU A 58 7.27 -9.10 -5.22
N LEU A 59 6.59 -9.48 -4.12
CA LEU A 59 6.98 -9.11 -2.76
C LEU A 59 8.37 -9.65 -2.38
N ARG A 60 8.80 -10.78 -2.95
CA ARG A 60 10.18 -11.30 -2.78
C ARG A 60 11.24 -10.36 -3.34
N TYR A 61 10.88 -9.55 -4.33
CA TYR A 61 11.75 -8.55 -4.95
C TYR A 61 11.52 -7.15 -4.41
N LEU A 62 10.68 -6.99 -3.37
CA LEU A 62 10.41 -5.70 -2.73
C LEU A 62 11.70 -4.94 -2.33
N PRO A 63 12.77 -5.59 -1.80
CA PRO A 63 14.01 -4.88 -1.53
C PRO A 63 14.59 -4.16 -2.75
N LEU A 64 14.55 -4.79 -3.94
CA LEU A 64 15.00 -4.18 -5.19
C LEU A 64 14.10 -3.00 -5.61
N LEU A 65 12.78 -3.13 -5.41
CA LEU A 65 11.80 -2.07 -5.72
C LEU A 65 11.92 -0.86 -4.79
N LEU A 66 12.46 -1.04 -3.58
CA LEU A 66 12.68 0.04 -2.60
C LEU A 66 14.03 0.76 -2.77
N VAL A 67 14.95 0.22 -3.59
CA VAL A 67 16.24 0.88 -3.85
C VAL A 67 16.07 2.28 -4.47
N PRO A 68 15.27 2.50 -5.53
CA PRO A 68 15.16 3.83 -6.14
C PRO A 68 14.60 4.89 -5.19
N PRO A 69 13.51 4.64 -4.42
CA PRO A 69 13.07 5.56 -3.37
C PRO A 69 14.15 5.83 -2.32
N ALA A 70 14.83 4.78 -1.83
CA ALA A 70 15.87 4.92 -0.80
C ALA A 70 17.05 5.78 -1.28
N VAL A 71 17.53 5.55 -2.50
CA VAL A 71 18.59 6.35 -3.12
C VAL A 71 18.14 7.80 -3.35
N GLY A 72 16.87 8.02 -3.70
CA GLY A 72 16.30 9.36 -3.82
C GLY A 72 16.36 10.16 -2.51
N VAL A 73 16.12 9.51 -1.37
CA VAL A 73 16.25 10.14 -0.05
C VAL A 73 17.70 10.52 0.26
N MET A 74 18.69 9.72 -0.17
CA MET A 74 20.11 9.99 0.08
C MET A 74 20.61 11.28 -0.59
N VAL A 75 19.92 11.81 -1.61
CA VAL A 75 20.22 13.12 -2.21
C VAL A 75 20.15 14.24 -1.16
N TYR A 76 19.27 14.11 -0.17
CA TYR A 76 19.06 15.07 0.91
C TYR A 76 19.77 14.68 2.22
N ALA A 77 20.79 13.80 2.15
CA ALA A 77 21.44 13.25 3.35
C ALA A 77 22.03 14.33 4.28
N LYS A 78 22.51 15.46 3.72
CA LYS A 78 23.04 16.58 4.51
C LYS A 78 21.95 17.29 5.30
N ASP A 79 20.81 17.55 4.67
CA ASP A 79 19.67 18.20 5.31
C ASP A 79 19.07 17.28 6.39
N ILE A 80 18.99 15.97 6.10
CA ILE A 80 18.55 14.95 7.06
C ILE A 80 19.49 14.90 8.28
N ALA A 81 20.80 15.04 8.08
CA ALA A 81 21.76 15.06 9.18
C ALA A 81 21.64 16.33 10.04
N ALA A 82 21.34 17.48 9.43
CA ALA A 82 21.13 18.74 10.14
C ALA A 82 19.86 18.69 11.01
N ASP A 83 18.76 18.15 10.48
CA ASP A 83 17.46 18.06 11.16
C ASP A 83 17.19 16.69 11.79
N PHE A 84 18.25 15.92 12.08
CA PHE A 84 18.16 14.52 12.49
C PHE A 84 17.18 14.29 13.65
N TRP A 85 17.25 15.11 14.70
CA TRP A 85 16.39 14.97 15.87
C TRP A 85 14.91 15.27 15.56
N ALA A 86 14.64 16.25 14.71
CA ALA A 86 13.28 16.58 14.30
C ALA A 86 12.68 15.46 13.45
N ILE A 87 13.46 14.91 12.51
CA ILE A 87 13.05 13.80 11.65
C ILE A 87 12.80 12.53 12.46
N VAL A 88 13.73 12.14 13.33
CA VAL A 88 13.57 10.95 14.18
C VAL A 88 12.35 11.11 15.10
N GLY A 89 12.19 12.28 15.72
CA GLY A 89 11.01 12.58 16.53
C GLY A 89 9.71 12.45 15.76
N ALA A 90 9.63 13.04 14.56
CA ALA A 90 8.45 12.96 13.70
C ALA A 90 8.16 11.53 13.23
N LEU A 91 9.18 10.76 12.86
CA LEU A 91 9.04 9.36 12.43
C LEU A 91 8.57 8.47 13.57
N VAL A 92 9.19 8.55 14.75
CA VAL A 92 8.82 7.74 15.91
C VAL A 92 7.40 8.10 16.38
N LEU A 93 7.09 9.39 16.48
CA LEU A 93 5.77 9.83 16.90
C LEU A 93 4.67 9.40 15.91
N SER A 94 4.89 9.60 14.61
CA SER A 94 3.93 9.18 13.58
C SER A 94 3.76 7.66 13.56
N LEU A 95 4.84 6.89 13.77
CA LEU A 95 4.78 5.43 13.89
C LEU A 95 3.92 5.00 15.08
N VAL A 96 4.18 5.54 16.27
CA VAL A 96 3.43 5.19 17.49
C VAL A 96 1.95 5.54 17.34
N ILE A 97 1.64 6.75 16.83
CA ILE A 97 0.26 7.18 16.59
C ILE A 97 -0.42 6.26 15.56
N SER A 98 0.24 5.96 14.45
CA SER A 98 -0.31 5.10 13.39
C SER A 98 -0.56 3.68 13.91
N MET A 99 0.38 3.10 14.66
CA MET A 99 0.23 1.78 15.26
C MET A 99 -0.92 1.73 16.26
N ALA A 100 -1.03 2.73 17.14
CA ALA A 100 -2.13 2.83 18.10
C ALA A 100 -3.48 2.95 17.37
N PHE A 101 -3.56 3.79 16.35
CA PHE A 101 -4.77 3.98 15.56
C PHE A 101 -5.19 2.71 14.82
N VAL A 102 -4.26 2.06 14.11
CA VAL A 102 -4.53 0.79 13.40
C VAL A 102 -4.92 -0.32 14.38
N GLY A 103 -4.27 -0.40 15.54
CA GLY A 103 -4.61 -1.36 16.58
C GLY A 103 -6.02 -1.17 17.12
N VAL A 104 -6.42 0.07 17.45
CA VAL A 104 -7.78 0.39 17.90
C VAL A 104 -8.81 0.11 16.79
N LEU A 105 -8.49 0.46 15.54
CA LEU A 105 -9.36 0.21 14.39
C LEU A 105 -9.59 -1.29 14.18
N MET A 106 -8.52 -2.09 14.18
CA MET A 106 -8.58 -3.56 14.11
C MET A 106 -9.46 -4.12 15.23
N GLN A 107 -9.23 -3.71 16.49
CA GLN A 107 -10.05 -4.17 17.62
C GLN A 107 -11.53 -3.81 17.46
N LYS A 108 -11.85 -2.61 16.96
CA LYS A 108 -13.24 -2.21 16.69
C LYS A 108 -13.88 -3.04 15.58
N LEU A 109 -13.15 -3.31 14.50
CA LEU A 109 -13.64 -4.11 13.38
C LEU A 109 -13.90 -5.57 13.80
N VAL A 110 -12.97 -6.19 14.52
CA VAL A 110 -13.13 -7.56 15.04
C VAL A 110 -14.32 -7.64 16.02
N LYS A 111 -14.44 -6.69 16.96
CA LYS A 111 -15.60 -6.65 17.88
C LYS A 111 -16.93 -6.46 17.15
N ARG A 112 -16.95 -5.68 16.07
CA ARG A 112 -18.16 -5.46 15.24
C ARG A 112 -18.54 -6.73 14.49
N GLN A 113 -17.56 -7.50 14.01
CA GLN A 113 -17.80 -8.78 13.35
C GLN A 113 -18.36 -9.82 14.35
N ALA A 114 -17.75 -9.96 15.53
CA ALA A 114 -18.23 -10.89 16.56
C ALA A 114 -19.69 -10.62 16.98
N ARG A 115 -20.08 -9.35 17.20
CA ARG A 115 -21.49 -9.00 17.48
C ARG A 115 -22.46 -9.31 16.35
N ARG A 116 -21.98 -9.33 15.10
CA ARG A 116 -22.80 -9.62 13.92
C ARG A 116 -23.05 -11.13 13.78
N GLU A 117 -22.13 -11.95 14.28
CA GLU A 117 -22.23 -13.41 14.33
C GLU A 117 -23.09 -13.88 15.51
N GLU A 118 -23.08 -13.20 16.67
CA GLU A 118 -23.93 -13.48 17.84
C GLU A 118 -25.41 -13.05 17.66
N GLY A 119 -25.69 -12.18 16.68
CA GLY A 119 -27.04 -11.68 16.37
C GLY A 119 -27.73 -12.37 15.19
N GLN A 120 -27.13 -13.43 14.65
CA GLN A 120 -27.72 -14.36 13.67
C GLN A 120 -28.10 -15.67 14.36
#